data_AF-A0A9D2TC52-F1
#
_entry.id   AF-A0A9D2TC52-F1
#
_cell.length_a   1.000
_cell.length_b   1.000
_cell.length_c   1.000
_cell.angle_alpha   90.00
_cell.angle_beta   90.00
_cell.angle_gamma   90.00
#
_symmetry.space_group_name_H-M   'P 1'
#
loop_
_entity.id
_entity.type
_entity.pdbx_description
1 polymer ?
#
loop_
_entity_poly.entity_id
_entity_poly.type
_entity_poly.pdbx_seq_one_letter_code
_entity_poly.pdbx_strand_id
1 'polypeptide(L)' 'TIENGKAFPTMMNFFYICEYLDVTPQEFFDMSNPNPEKLHNLIEQLKKLNSEQLNAIAVIVNDLSTKS' A
#
# COMPACT_ATOMS: atom_id res chain seq x y z
N THR A 1 6.92 21.75 16.85
CA THR A 1 5.76 20.86 16.62
C THR A 1 6.23 19.59 15.92
N ILE A 2 5.38 18.57 15.78
CA ILE A 2 5.75 17.25 15.22
C ILE A 2 6.41 17.42 13.83
N GLU A 3 5.93 18.39 13.04
CA GLU A 3 6.50 18.78 11.75
C GLU A 3 7.96 19.30 11.79
N ASN A 4 8.51 19.62 12.96
CA ASN A 4 9.91 20.05 13.10
C ASN A 4 10.87 18.92 13.49
N GLY A 5 10.43 17.65 13.46
CA GLY A 5 11.28 16.47 13.72
C GLY A 5 11.77 16.32 15.17
N LYS A 6 11.20 17.10 16.10
CA LYS A 6 11.62 17.13 17.52
C LYS A 6 10.86 16.16 18.43
N ALA A 7 9.79 15.54 17.93
CA ALA A 7 8.98 14.59 18.67
C ALA A 7 8.24 13.65 17.71
N PHE A 8 8.14 12.37 18.07
CA PHE A 8 7.25 11.43 17.37
C PHE A 8 5.78 11.80 17.61
N PRO A 9 4.89 11.63 16.62
CA PRO A 9 3.46 11.78 16.85
C PRO A 9 2.99 10.78 17.90
N THR A 10 1.98 11.15 18.69
CA THR A 10 1.22 10.17 19.45
C THR A 10 0.56 9.19 18.48
N MET A 11 0.21 7.98 18.91
CA MET A 11 -0.48 7.01 18.04
C MET A 11 -1.81 7.56 17.49
N MET A 12 -2.52 8.38 18.26
CA MET A 12 -3.73 9.06 17.79
C MET A 12 -3.41 10.05 16.65
N ASN A 13 -2.39 10.89 16.81
CA ASN A 13 -1.98 11.83 15.77
C ASN A 13 -1.45 11.10 14.52
N PHE A 14 -0.79 9.97 14.70
CA PHE A 14 -0.34 9.13 13.59
C PHE A 14 -1.53 8.60 12.75
N PHE A 15 -2.60 8.12 13.39
CA PHE A 15 -3.80 7.70 12.65
C PHE A 15 -4.46 8.87 11.92
N TYR A 16 -4.52 10.06 12.53
CA TYR A 16 -5.02 11.25 11.83
C TYR A 16 -4.17 11.64 10.61
N ILE A 17 -2.85 11.46 10.68
CA ILE A 17 -1.96 11.67 9.53
C ILE A 17 -2.27 10.65 8.42
N CYS A 18 -2.46 9.37 8.78
CA CYS A 18 -2.81 8.33 7.83
C CYS A 18 -4.14 8.62 7.12
N GLU A 19 -5.18 9.00 7.87
CA GLU A 19 -6.49 9.40 7.31
C GLU A 19 -6.38 10.62 6.40
N TYR A 20 -5.61 11.63 6.79
CA TYR A 20 -5.43 12.84 5.99
C TYR A 20 -4.73 12.56 4.64
N LEU A 21 -3.76 11.65 4.63
CA LEU A 21 -3.02 11.26 3.44
C LEU A 21 -3.72 10.18 2.60
N ASP A 22 -4.88 9.68 3.06
CA ASP A 22 -5.62 8.56 2.49
C ASP A 22 -4.75 7.30 2.30
N VAL A 23 -3.96 6.98 3.34
CA VAL A 23 -3.10 5.78 3.38
C VAL A 23 -3.38 4.96 4.62
N THR A 24 -3.15 3.66 4.55
CA THR A 24 -3.13 2.82 5.73
C THR A 24 -1.82 3.01 6.52
N PRO A 25 -1.80 2.70 7.83
CA PRO A 25 -0.56 2.66 8.61
C PRO A 25 0.55 1.80 7.99
N GLN A 26 0.18 0.70 7.34
CA GLN A 26 1.14 -0.18 6.67
C GLN A 26 1.78 0.54 5.48
N GLU A 27 0.99 1.20 4.65
CA GLU A 27 1.47 1.95 3.47
C GLU A 27 2.32 3.15 3.88
N PHE A 28 1.99 3.81 4.98
CA PHE A 28 2.80 4.90 5.53
C PHE A 28 4.25 4.46 5.82
N PHE A 29 4.45 3.21 6.25
CA PHE A 29 5.77 2.65 6.55
C PHE A 29 6.39 1.86 5.38
N ASP A 30 5.67 1.66 4.28
CA ASP A 30 6.17 0.93 3.11
C ASP A 30 7.04 1.82 2.21
N MET A 31 8.27 2.05 2.66
CA MET A 31 9.29 2.80 1.92
C MET A 31 9.86 2.02 0.72
N SER A 32 9.50 0.74 0.58
CA SER A 32 10.01 -0.15 -0.48
C SER A 32 9.16 -0.13 -1.74
N ASN A 33 7.96 0.46 -1.67
CA ASN A 33 7.02 0.49 -2.77
C ASN A 33 7.26 1.70 -3.68
N PRO A 34 7.73 1.50 -4.93
CA PRO A 34 8.03 2.59 -5.85
C PRO A 34 6.78 3.26 -6.42
N ASN A 35 5.59 2.65 -6.29
CA ASN A 35 4.34 3.15 -6.86
C ASN A 35 3.15 2.89 -5.91
N PRO A 36 3.12 3.54 -4.73
CA PRO A 36 2.17 3.23 -3.67
C PRO A 36 0.71 3.36 -4.09
N GLU A 37 0.33 4.47 -4.71
CA GLU A 37 -1.04 4.72 -5.17
C GLU A 37 -1.53 3.67 -6.19
N LYS A 38 -0.68 3.32 -7.16
CA LYS A 38 -1.02 2.33 -8.19
C LYS A 38 -1.19 0.94 -7.58
N LEU A 39 -0.29 0.56 -6.66
CA LEU A 39 -0.36 -0.75 -6.02
C LEU A 39 -1.56 -0.83 -5.08
N HIS A 40 -1.87 0.23 -4.34
CA HIS A 40 -3.07 0.33 -3.50
C HIS A 40 -4.34 0.08 -4.32
N ASN A 41 -4.54 0.86 -5.40
CA ASN A 41 -5.72 0.72 -6.24
C ASN A 41 -5.84 -0.69 -6.83
N LEU A 42 -4.72 -1.25 -7.29
CA LEU A 42 -4.69 -2.61 -7.82
C LEU A 42 -5.07 -3.64 -6.75
N ILE A 43 -4.50 -3.56 -5.55
CA ILE A 43 -4.83 -4.46 -4.43
C ILE A 43 -6.33 -4.39 -4.09
N GLU A 44 -6.90 -3.19 -4.02
CA GLU A 44 -8.34 -3.01 -3.77
C GLU A 44 -9.23 -3.63 -4.86
N GLN A 45 -8.79 -3.64 -6.11
CA GLN A 45 -9.48 -4.37 -7.18
C GLN A 45 -9.31 -5.88 -7.03
N LEU A 46 -8.10 -6.36 -6.72
CA LEU A 46 -7.79 -7.78 -6.55
C LEU A 46 -8.57 -8.40 -5.39
N LYS A 47 -8.79 -7.67 -4.29
CA LYS A 47 -9.58 -8.13 -3.13
C LYS A 47 -11.03 -8.50 -3.47
N LYS A 48 -11.57 -8.02 -4.60
CA LYS A 48 -12.96 -8.28 -5.05
C LYS A 48 -13.08 -9.55 -5.89
N LEU A 49 -11.97 -10.14 -6.29
CA LEU A 49 -11.91 -11.30 -7.18
C LEU A 49 -12.06 -12.60 -6.39
N ASN A 50 -12.59 -13.62 -7.07
CA ASN A 50 -12.60 -14.97 -6.50
C ASN A 50 -11.23 -15.67 -6.65
N SER A 51 -11.08 -16.83 -6.01
CA SER A 51 -9.83 -17.59 -5.99
C SER A 51 -9.31 -17.96 -7.38
N GLU A 52 -10.19 -18.35 -8.31
CA GLU A 52 -9.80 -18.74 -9.68
C GLU A 52 -9.31 -17.53 -10.49
N GLN A 53 -10.00 -16.40 -10.36
CA GLN A 53 -9.62 -15.13 -11.01
C GLN A 53 -8.28 -14.61 -10.48
N LEU A 54 -8.07 -14.67 -9.16
CA LEU A 54 -6.79 -14.30 -8.54
C LEU A 54 -5.65 -15.19 -9.04
N ASN A 55 -5.87 -16.50 -9.15
CA ASN A 55 -4.87 -17.43 -9.69
C ASN A 55 -4.50 -17.08 -11.14
N ALA A 56 -5.48 -16.75 -11.98
CA ALA A 56 -5.21 -16.35 -13.36
C ALA A 56 -4.33 -15.09 -13.44
N ILE A 57 -4.59 -14.08 -12.59
CA ILE A 57 -3.76 -12.87 -12.53
C ILE A 57 -2.37 -13.19 -12.00
N ALA A 58 -2.25 -14.03 -10.97
CA ALA A 58 -0.96 -14.42 -10.42
C ALA A 58 -0.04 -15.07 -11.47
N VAL A 59 -0.60 -15.89 -12.37
CA VAL A 59 0.15 -16.48 -13.49
C VAL A 59 0.72 -15.38 -14.41
N ILE A 60 -0.09 -14.38 -14.75
CA ILE A 60 0.35 -13.27 -15.62
C ILE A 60 1.47 -12.46 -14.94
N VAL A 61 1.30 -12.11 -13.66
CA VAL A 61 2.31 -11.34 -12.91
C VAL A 61 3.63 -12.11 -12.80
N ASN A 62 3.58 -13.42 -12.58
CA ASN A 62 4.77 -14.28 -12.52
C ASN A 62 5.49 -14.41 -13.88
N ASP A 63 4.77 -14.47 -15.00
CA ASP A 63 5.40 -14.45 -16.33
C ASP A 63 6.10 -13.11 -16.61
N LEU A 64 5.50 -11.99 -16.17
CA LEU A 64 6.10 -10.66 -16.33
C LEU A 64 7.34 -10.46 -15.46
N SER A 65 7.35 -11.00 -14.23
CA SER A 65 8.48 -10.89 -13.31
C SER A 65 9.66 -11.79 -13.69
N THR A 66 9.42 -12.89 -14.39
CA THR A 66 10.49 -13.82 -14.85
C THR A 66 11.17 -13.36 -16.15
N LYS A 67 10.55 -12.45 -16.90
CA LYS A 67 11.11 -11.87 -18.14
C LYS A 67 11.79 -10.51 -17.95
N SER A 68 11.90 -10.01 -16.71
CA SER A 68 12.58 -8.75 -16.38
C SER A 68 13.96 -8.96 -15.80
#